data_AF-A0A7R9TJP2-F1
#
_entry.id   AF-A0A7R9TJP2-F1
#
_cell.length_a   1.000
_cell.length_b   1.000
_cell.length_c   1.000
_cell.angle_alpha   90.00
_cell.angle_beta   90.00
_cell.angle_gamma   90.00
#
_symmetry.space_group_name_H-M   'P 1'
#
loop_
_entity.id
_entity.type
_entity.pdbx_description
1 polymer ?
#
loop_
_entity_poly.entity_id
_entity_poly.type
_entity_poly.pdbx_seq_one_letter_code
_entity_poly.pdbx_strand_id
1 'polypeptide(L)'
;SPAARPPRAAHLRPRRACARSAARAAGLGLTACAALLNGSMLVPYKLSFDGDAEDGEGGGGALGSGLEDALDALVFKMTGVGVSALAAGAWAAHANGDSLVFTPWGALSGLFFTLAVGTNTLALARMPVSLNTGLWGSVSVVTSFMWGVLLLGDELTWPAGAAAGVALLVAGTFGVVSADGGGGGGSNGDDALRQAGEKPGEKEGKFW
;
A
#
# COMPACT_ATOMS: atom_id res chain seq x y z
N SER A 1 5.54 10.25 -68.96
CA SER A 1 5.46 11.21 -67.84
C SER A 1 6.10 10.64 -66.60
N PRO A 2 7.18 11.22 -66.08
CA PRO A 2 7.72 10.81 -64.79
C PRO A 2 6.78 11.29 -63.67
N ALA A 3 6.32 10.35 -62.84
CA ALA A 3 5.42 10.64 -61.72
C ALA A 3 6.15 11.45 -60.64
N ALA A 4 5.63 12.64 -60.33
CA ALA A 4 6.16 13.52 -59.30
C ALA A 4 6.10 12.82 -57.93
N ARG A 5 7.26 12.62 -57.29
CA ARG A 5 7.32 12.11 -55.92
C ARG A 5 6.71 13.15 -54.96
N PRO A 6 5.78 12.76 -54.07
CA PRO A 6 5.21 13.68 -53.10
C PRO A 6 6.30 14.18 -52.14
N PRO A 7 6.24 15.45 -51.71
CA PRO A 7 7.21 16.04 -50.79
C PRO A 7 7.21 15.27 -49.46
N ARG A 8 8.39 14.80 -49.05
CA ARG A 8 8.61 14.11 -47.77
C ARG A 8 8.22 15.05 -46.62
N ALA A 9 7.18 14.69 -45.88
CA ALA A 9 6.75 15.35 -44.65
C ALA A 9 7.78 15.15 -43.51
N ALA A 10 8.89 15.90 -43.54
CA ALA A 10 9.95 15.81 -42.55
C ALA A 10 9.69 16.62 -41.26
N HIS A 11 8.68 17.50 -41.22
CA HIS A 11 8.52 18.50 -40.15
C HIS A 11 7.67 18.09 -38.94
N LEU A 12 7.05 16.90 -38.91
CA LEU A 12 6.16 16.50 -37.81
C LEU A 12 6.82 15.67 -36.68
N ARG A 13 8.13 15.40 -36.74
CA ARG A 13 8.82 14.56 -35.74
C ARG A 13 9.07 15.19 -34.35
N PRO A 14 9.34 16.50 -34.16
CA PRO A 14 9.75 16.99 -32.84
C PRO A 14 8.63 17.01 -31.78
N ARG A 15 7.36 17.13 -32.19
CA ARG A 15 6.23 17.18 -31.23
C ARG A 15 5.99 15.88 -30.46
N ARG A 16 6.36 14.73 -31.02
CA ARG A 16 6.14 13.42 -30.37
C ARG A 16 7.18 13.11 -29.29
N ALA A 17 8.35 13.74 -29.32
CA ALA A 17 9.40 13.53 -28.31
C ALA A 17 9.06 14.26 -27.00
N CYS A 18 8.67 15.54 -27.08
CA CYS A 18 8.26 16.33 -25.90
C CYS A 18 7.02 15.76 -25.20
N ALA A 19 6.05 15.25 -25.97
CA ALA A 19 4.84 14.64 -25.38
C ALA A 19 5.17 13.40 -24.54
N ARG A 20 6.13 12.57 -24.97
CA ARG A 20 6.55 11.37 -24.22
C ARG A 20 7.34 11.71 -22.97
N SER A 21 8.22 12.71 -23.01
CA SER A 21 8.97 13.14 -21.83
C SER A 21 8.07 13.75 -20.76
N ALA A 22 7.09 14.58 -21.18
CA ALA A 22 6.11 15.17 -20.26
C ALA A 22 5.23 14.09 -19.58
N ALA A 23 4.74 13.12 -20.36
CA ALA A 23 3.95 12.01 -19.80
C ALA A 23 4.74 11.15 -18.80
N ARG A 24 6.03 10.89 -19.07
CA ARG A 24 6.92 10.15 -18.14
C ARG A 24 7.17 10.93 -16.85
N ALA A 25 7.43 12.23 -16.93
CA ALA A 25 7.64 13.07 -15.76
C ALA A 25 6.37 13.13 -14.88
N ALA A 26 5.19 13.26 -15.50
CA ALA A 26 3.92 13.21 -14.79
C ALA A 26 3.67 11.86 -14.12
N GLY A 27 3.96 10.75 -14.81
CA GLY A 27 3.82 9.40 -14.24
C GLY A 27 4.73 9.17 -13.03
N LEU A 28 5.99 9.62 -13.10
CA LEU A 28 6.93 9.54 -11.96
C LEU A 28 6.46 10.40 -10.78
N GLY A 29 6.01 11.63 -11.05
CA GLY A 29 5.47 12.52 -10.02
C GLY A 29 4.26 11.92 -9.30
N LEU A 30 3.30 11.36 -10.06
CA LEU A 30 2.14 10.67 -9.49
C LEU A 30 2.52 9.45 -8.66
N THR A 31 3.48 8.65 -9.14
CA THR A 31 3.97 7.48 -8.41
C THR A 31 4.65 7.88 -7.10
N ALA A 32 5.48 8.93 -7.11
CA ALA A 32 6.12 9.45 -5.92
C ALA A 32 5.10 10.01 -4.92
N CYS A 33 4.12 10.79 -5.37
CA CYS A 33 3.04 11.28 -4.52
C CYS A 33 2.23 10.13 -3.91
N ALA A 34 1.87 9.11 -4.69
CA ALA A 34 1.16 7.95 -4.19
C ALA A 34 1.98 7.19 -3.13
N ALA A 35 3.29 7.02 -3.35
CA ALA A 35 4.18 6.39 -2.39
C ALA A 35 4.28 7.19 -1.07
N LEU A 36 4.40 8.53 -1.16
CA LEU A 36 4.45 9.40 0.01
C LEU A 36 3.14 9.39 0.80
N LEU A 37 2.00 9.44 0.11
CA LEU A 37 0.67 9.37 0.73
C LEU A 37 0.43 8.01 1.39
N ASN A 38 0.83 6.92 0.75
CA ASN A 38 0.72 5.59 1.34
C ASN A 38 1.66 5.43 2.55
N GLY A 39 2.88 5.95 2.48
CA GLY A 39 3.84 5.92 3.58
C GLY A 39 3.38 6.74 4.79
N SER A 40 2.81 7.93 4.57
CA SER A 40 2.33 8.79 5.66
C SER A 40 1.14 8.20 6.42
N MET A 41 0.33 7.35 5.77
CA MET A 41 -0.77 6.65 6.43
C MET A 41 -0.32 5.55 7.40
N LEU A 42 0.92 5.08 7.35
CA LEU A 42 1.43 4.04 8.27
C LEU A 42 1.86 4.60 9.64
N VAL A 43 2.20 5.89 9.71
CA VAL A 43 2.69 6.53 10.94
C VAL A 43 1.64 6.57 12.06
N PRO A 44 0.37 6.97 11.81
CA PRO A 44 -0.65 6.99 12.86
C PRO A 44 -0.97 5.59 13.40
N TYR A 45 -0.92 4.55 12.55
CA TYR A 45 -1.21 3.19 12.97
C TYR A 45 -0.22 2.69 14.02
N LYS A 46 1.09 2.95 13.85
CA LYS A 46 2.08 2.57 14.88
C LYS A 46 1.85 3.28 16.20
N LEU A 47 1.52 4.58 16.16
CA LEU A 47 1.28 5.38 17.36
C LEU A 47 0.03 4.93 18.15
N SER A 48 -0.96 4.35 17.48
CA SER A 48 -2.18 3.84 18.14
C SER A 48 -1.99 2.49 18.82
N PHE A 49 -1.11 1.62 18.32
CA PHE A 49 -0.95 0.26 18.89
C PHE A 49 0.17 0.15 19.95
N ASP A 50 1.18 1.03 19.91
CA ASP A 50 2.24 1.02 20.92
C ASP A 50 1.76 1.53 22.30
N GLY A 51 0.58 2.16 22.39
CA GLY A 51 0.01 2.69 23.63
C GLY A 51 -0.64 1.66 24.55
N ASP A 52 -1.10 0.52 24.02
CA ASP A 52 -1.91 -0.47 24.77
C ASP A 52 -1.11 -1.68 25.28
N ALA A 53 0.19 -1.75 24.94
CA ALA A 53 1.04 -2.90 25.29
C ALA A 53 1.57 -2.86 26.74
N GLU A 54 1.47 -1.74 27.46
CA GLU A 54 1.99 -1.63 28.82
C GLU A 54 1.01 -2.12 29.91
N ASP A 55 -0.28 -2.30 29.59
CA ASP A 55 -1.31 -2.61 30.60
C ASP A 55 -1.89 -4.04 30.45
N GLY A 56 -1.13 -5.04 30.94
CA GLY A 56 -1.74 -6.06 31.81
C GLY A 56 -1.87 -7.51 31.32
N GLU A 57 -1.31 -8.42 32.13
CA GLU A 57 -1.70 -9.82 32.25
C GLU A 57 -3.22 -9.98 32.44
N GLY A 58 -3.93 -10.43 31.40
CA GLY A 58 -5.39 -10.59 31.46
C GLY A 58 -5.96 -11.38 30.29
N GLY A 59 -5.43 -12.57 30.03
CA GLY A 59 -5.82 -13.44 28.92
C GLY A 59 -7.26 -13.95 29.04
N GLY A 60 -8.20 -13.36 28.29
CA GLY A 60 -9.54 -13.92 28.16
C GLY A 60 -10.53 -13.13 27.29
N GLY A 61 -10.36 -11.81 27.15
CA GLY A 61 -11.27 -10.93 26.39
C GLY A 61 -10.76 -10.41 25.03
N ALA A 62 -9.50 -10.66 24.70
CA ALA A 62 -8.75 -9.92 23.67
C ALA A 62 -9.27 -10.07 22.21
N LEU A 63 -10.07 -11.10 21.91
CA LEU A 63 -10.59 -11.32 20.56
C LEU A 63 -11.80 -10.43 20.22
N GLY A 64 -12.55 -9.97 21.23
CA GLY A 64 -13.73 -9.12 21.04
C GLY A 64 -13.35 -7.66 20.78
N SER A 65 -12.51 -7.09 21.64
CA SER A 65 -12.06 -5.70 21.52
C SER A 65 -11.26 -5.46 20.24
N GLY A 66 -10.33 -6.36 19.89
CA GLY A 66 -9.54 -6.21 18.67
C GLY A 66 -10.35 -6.26 17.37
N LEU A 67 -11.54 -6.88 17.38
CA LEU A 67 -12.44 -6.86 16.22
C LEU A 67 -13.15 -5.51 16.10
N GLU A 68 -13.60 -4.94 17.22
CA GLU A 68 -14.25 -3.62 17.24
C GLU A 68 -13.27 -2.53 16.78
N ASP A 69 -12.02 -2.56 17.26
CA ASP A 69 -10.96 -1.64 16.82
C ASP A 69 -10.64 -1.79 15.32
N ALA A 70 -10.60 -3.04 14.84
CA ALA A 70 -10.38 -3.31 13.41
C ALA A 70 -11.56 -2.83 12.55
N LEU A 71 -12.78 -2.94 13.04
CA LEU A 71 -13.98 -2.43 12.37
C LEU A 71 -13.98 -0.91 12.35
N ASP A 72 -13.63 -0.24 13.44
CA ASP A 72 -13.52 1.23 13.49
C ASP A 72 -12.43 1.73 12.55
N ALA A 73 -11.27 1.09 12.52
CA ALA A 73 -10.20 1.39 11.57
C ALA A 73 -10.64 1.17 10.10
N LEU A 74 -11.44 0.13 9.85
CA LEU A 74 -12.02 -0.14 8.53
C LEU A 74 -13.03 0.92 8.13
N VAL A 75 -13.95 1.31 9.03
CA VAL A 75 -14.94 2.36 8.80
C VAL A 75 -14.24 3.67 8.48
N PHE A 76 -13.25 4.06 9.28
CA PHE A 76 -12.46 5.27 9.04
C PHE A 76 -11.79 5.27 7.65
N LYS A 77 -11.18 4.14 7.25
CA LYS A 77 -10.59 3.98 5.91
C LYS A 77 -11.64 4.11 4.80
N MET A 78 -12.79 3.46 4.97
CA MET A 78 -13.86 3.49 3.97
C MET A 78 -14.49 4.88 3.83
N THR A 79 -14.57 5.64 4.92
CA THR A 79 -14.95 7.06 4.87
C THR A 79 -13.97 7.87 4.04
N GLY A 80 -12.66 7.70 4.24
CA GLY A 80 -11.64 8.38 3.44
C GLY A 80 -11.71 8.03 1.95
N VAL A 81 -11.97 6.76 1.62
CA VAL A 81 -12.21 6.31 0.24
C VAL A 81 -13.46 6.97 -0.34
N GLY A 82 -14.56 7.01 0.43
CA GLY A 82 -15.81 7.64 0.02
C GLY A 82 -15.64 9.13 -0.27
N VAL A 83 -14.98 9.87 0.61
CA VAL A 83 -14.67 11.30 0.41
C VAL A 83 -13.80 11.50 -0.84
N SER A 84 -12.76 10.66 -1.02
CA SER A 84 -11.89 10.73 -2.19
C SER A 84 -12.63 10.44 -3.50
N ALA A 85 -13.52 9.44 -3.49
CA ALA A 85 -14.36 9.10 -4.64
C ALA A 85 -15.34 10.22 -5.00
N LEU A 86 -15.95 10.88 -4.00
CA LEU A 86 -16.82 12.03 -4.20
C LEU A 86 -16.06 13.22 -4.79
N ALA A 87 -14.87 13.53 -4.27
CA ALA A 87 -14.02 14.59 -4.79
C ALA A 87 -13.61 14.33 -6.25
N ALA A 88 -13.20 13.09 -6.55
CA ALA A 88 -12.87 12.67 -7.91
C ALA A 88 -14.09 12.75 -8.85
N GLY A 89 -15.27 12.31 -8.38
CA GLY A 89 -16.52 12.39 -9.13
C GLY A 89 -16.95 13.83 -9.42
N ALA A 90 -16.85 14.72 -8.43
CA ALA A 90 -17.14 16.14 -8.58
C ALA A 90 -16.18 16.82 -9.56
N TRP A 91 -14.89 16.52 -9.48
CA TRP A 91 -13.89 17.01 -10.43
C TRP A 91 -14.17 16.51 -11.85
N ALA A 92 -14.48 15.22 -12.02
CA ALA A 92 -14.80 14.65 -13.32
C ALA A 92 -16.09 15.22 -13.91
N ALA A 93 -17.11 15.47 -13.10
CA ALA A 93 -18.35 16.11 -13.53
C ALA A 93 -18.10 17.55 -14.01
N HIS A 94 -17.29 18.31 -13.25
CA HIS A 94 -16.90 19.68 -13.62
C HIS A 94 -16.10 19.71 -14.93
N ALA A 95 -15.16 18.78 -15.10
CA ALA A 95 -14.31 18.74 -16.29
C ALA A 95 -15.05 18.30 -17.57
N ASN A 96 -16.05 17.43 -17.47
CA ASN A 96 -16.71 16.79 -18.62
C ASN A 96 -18.10 17.35 -18.96
N GLY A 97 -18.55 18.44 -18.32
CA GLY A 97 -19.82 19.10 -18.65
C GLY A 97 -21.04 18.21 -18.44
N ASP A 98 -21.16 17.62 -17.23
CA ASP A 98 -22.31 16.87 -16.69
C ASP A 98 -22.48 15.39 -17.09
N SER A 99 -21.65 14.82 -17.97
CA SER A 99 -21.77 13.39 -18.32
C SER A 99 -20.87 12.48 -17.46
N LEU A 100 -21.34 12.09 -16.28
CA LEU A 100 -20.77 10.95 -15.56
C LEU A 100 -21.33 9.65 -16.14
N VAL A 101 -20.55 8.99 -17.00
CA VAL A 101 -20.93 7.67 -17.53
C VAL A 101 -20.68 6.61 -16.47
N PHE A 102 -21.73 6.23 -15.75
CA PHE A 102 -21.64 5.09 -14.84
C PHE A 102 -21.54 3.80 -15.66
N THR A 103 -20.42 3.09 -15.50
CA THR A 103 -20.23 1.80 -16.15
C THR A 103 -20.35 0.68 -15.12
N PRO A 104 -20.93 -0.48 -15.48
CA PRO A 104 -20.96 -1.64 -14.59
C PRO A 104 -19.54 -2.08 -14.19
N TRP A 105 -18.55 -1.83 -15.05
CA TRP A 105 -17.13 -2.03 -14.75
C TRP A 105 -16.62 -1.15 -13.61
N GLY A 106 -17.05 0.11 -13.55
CA GLY A 106 -16.74 1.00 -12.43
C GLY A 106 -17.26 0.43 -11.10
N ALA A 107 -18.52 0.01 -11.05
CA ALA A 107 -19.12 -0.59 -9.86
C ALA A 107 -18.38 -1.88 -9.43
N LEU A 108 -18.08 -2.76 -10.39
CA LEU A 108 -17.37 -4.01 -10.14
C LEU A 108 -15.95 -3.76 -9.61
N SER A 109 -15.23 -2.79 -10.18
CA SER A 109 -13.90 -2.40 -9.71
C SER A 109 -13.93 -1.84 -8.28
N GLY A 110 -14.95 -1.04 -7.95
CA GLY A 110 -15.16 -0.53 -6.60
C GLY A 110 -15.43 -1.65 -5.60
N LEU A 111 -16.26 -2.63 -5.95
CA LEU A 111 -16.52 -3.80 -5.11
C LEU A 111 -15.25 -4.59 -4.82
N PHE A 112 -14.47 -4.91 -5.86
CA PHE A 112 -13.20 -5.63 -5.68
C PHE A 112 -12.19 -4.84 -4.84
N PHE A 113 -12.13 -3.53 -5.03
CA PHE A 113 -11.29 -2.66 -4.19
C PHE A 113 -11.70 -2.72 -2.72
N THR A 114 -13.00 -2.60 -2.42
CA THR A 114 -13.52 -2.70 -1.05
C THR A 114 -13.22 -4.06 -0.42
N LEU A 115 -13.39 -5.16 -1.16
CA LEU A 115 -13.05 -6.50 -0.68
C LEU A 115 -11.55 -6.66 -0.43
N ALA A 116 -10.70 -6.12 -1.32
CA ALA A 116 -9.25 -6.14 -1.16
C ALA A 116 -8.80 -5.34 0.08
N VAL A 117 -9.38 -4.15 0.32
CA VAL A 117 -9.07 -3.33 1.50
C VAL A 117 -9.58 -3.97 2.79
N GLY A 118 -10.78 -4.56 2.75
CA GLY A 118 -11.37 -5.27 3.89
C GLY A 118 -10.54 -6.50 4.30
N THR A 119 -10.19 -7.35 3.33
CA THR A 119 -9.34 -8.52 3.58
C THR A 119 -7.94 -8.14 4.07
N ASN A 120 -7.37 -7.05 3.55
CA ASN A 120 -6.09 -6.52 4.02
C ASN A 120 -6.15 -6.02 5.48
N THR A 121 -7.24 -5.36 5.87
CA THR A 121 -7.44 -4.90 7.25
C THR A 121 -7.61 -6.08 8.22
N LEU A 122 -8.35 -7.12 7.81
CA LEU A 122 -8.47 -8.35 8.60
C LEU A 122 -7.14 -9.12 8.71
N ALA A 123 -6.30 -9.07 7.66
CA ALA A 123 -4.96 -9.65 7.70
C ALA A 123 -4.09 -8.95 8.74
N LEU A 124 -4.13 -7.61 8.83
CA LEU A 124 -3.36 -6.85 9.84
C LEU A 124 -3.65 -7.29 11.29
N ALA A 125 -4.86 -7.75 11.59
CA ALA A 125 -5.20 -8.27 12.91
C ALA A 125 -4.50 -9.61 13.25
N ARG A 126 -3.89 -10.28 12.28
CA ARG A 126 -3.30 -11.62 12.42
C ARG A 126 -1.81 -11.70 12.05
N MET A 127 -1.23 -10.63 11.52
CA MET A 127 0.16 -10.65 11.05
C MET A 127 0.84 -9.29 11.20
N PRO A 128 2.17 -9.28 11.38
CA PRO A 128 2.94 -8.05 11.49
C PRO A 128 2.72 -7.11 10.30
N VAL A 129 2.67 -5.80 10.59
CA VAL A 129 2.42 -4.74 9.60
C VAL A 129 3.43 -4.79 8.44
N SER A 130 4.70 -5.08 8.73
CA SER A 130 5.77 -5.19 7.73
C SER A 130 5.50 -6.34 6.76
N LEU A 131 5.18 -7.53 7.28
CA LEU A 131 4.85 -8.71 6.49
C LEU A 131 3.60 -8.48 5.62
N ASN A 132 2.58 -7.82 6.18
CA ASN A 132 1.39 -7.44 5.43
C ASN A 132 1.68 -6.48 4.28
N THR A 133 2.43 -5.42 4.57
CA THR A 133 2.80 -4.41 3.59
C THR A 133 3.64 -5.02 2.46
N GLY A 134 4.59 -5.90 2.81
CA GLY A 134 5.41 -6.64 1.85
C GLY A 134 4.59 -7.56 0.94
N LEU A 135 3.68 -8.36 1.50
CA LEU A 135 2.81 -9.25 0.72
C LEU A 135 1.88 -8.45 -0.18
N TRP A 136 1.17 -7.46 0.35
CA TRP A 136 0.21 -6.67 -0.40
C TRP A 136 0.88 -5.88 -1.54
N GLY A 137 2.05 -5.30 -1.28
CA GLY A 137 2.86 -4.63 -2.30
C GLY A 137 3.33 -5.58 -3.41
N SER A 138 3.82 -6.77 -3.05
CA SER A 138 4.29 -7.77 -4.03
C SER A 138 3.17 -8.26 -4.95
N VAL A 139 2.02 -8.61 -4.35
CA VAL A 139 0.84 -9.06 -5.10
C VAL A 139 0.36 -7.97 -6.05
N SER A 140 0.37 -6.70 -5.59
CA SER A 140 -0.03 -5.56 -6.43
C SER A 140 0.91 -5.40 -7.63
N VAL A 141 2.23 -5.45 -7.43
CA VAL A 141 3.22 -5.34 -8.52
C VAL A 141 3.01 -6.44 -9.57
N VAL A 142 2.89 -7.70 -9.13
CA VAL A 142 2.70 -8.85 -10.03
C VAL A 142 1.38 -8.74 -10.79
N THR A 143 0.29 -8.40 -10.07
CA THR A 143 -1.04 -8.28 -10.68
C THR A 143 -1.07 -7.13 -11.70
N SER A 144 -0.51 -5.97 -11.37
CA SER A 144 -0.41 -4.84 -12.30
C SER A 144 0.41 -5.20 -13.54
N PHE A 145 1.53 -5.91 -13.38
CA PHE A 145 2.34 -6.37 -14.51
C PHE A 145 1.58 -7.36 -15.39
N MET A 146 0.92 -8.37 -14.79
CA MET A 146 0.11 -9.33 -15.53
C MET A 146 -1.04 -8.66 -16.27
N TRP A 147 -1.70 -7.67 -15.66
CA TRP A 147 -2.79 -6.94 -16.30
C TRP A 147 -2.32 -6.14 -17.52
N GLY A 148 -1.20 -5.41 -17.41
CA GLY A 148 -0.63 -4.67 -18.54
C GLY A 148 -0.21 -5.59 -19.69
N VAL A 149 0.54 -6.66 -19.38
CA VAL A 149 1.13 -7.52 -20.41
C VAL A 149 0.11 -8.50 -21.01
N LEU A 150 -0.67 -9.19 -20.18
CA LEU A 150 -1.54 -10.27 -20.64
C LEU A 150 -2.91 -9.78 -21.12
N LEU A 151 -3.48 -8.78 -20.44
CA LEU A 151 -4.85 -8.33 -20.73
C LEU A 151 -4.90 -7.14 -21.68
N LEU A 152 -3.99 -6.17 -21.52
CA LEU A 152 -3.90 -5.03 -22.44
C LEU A 152 -3.03 -5.32 -23.68
N GLY A 153 -2.27 -6.42 -23.65
CA GLY A 153 -1.42 -6.84 -24.77
C GLY A 153 -0.24 -5.90 -24.99
N ASP A 154 0.24 -5.23 -23.93
CA ASP A 154 1.38 -4.33 -24.03
C ASP A 154 2.63 -5.10 -24.50
N GLU A 155 3.18 -4.70 -25.64
CA GLU A 155 4.39 -5.30 -26.18
C GLU A 155 5.60 -4.90 -25.32
N LEU A 156 6.24 -5.90 -24.72
CA LEU A 156 7.46 -5.71 -23.96
C LEU A 156 8.66 -5.64 -24.91
N THR A 157 9.31 -4.46 -24.99
CA THR A 157 10.57 -4.30 -25.73
C THR A 157 11.66 -5.25 -25.23
N TRP A 158 11.66 -5.56 -23.92
CA TRP A 158 12.61 -6.48 -23.31
C TRP A 158 11.94 -7.33 -22.21
N PRO A 159 11.34 -8.48 -22.57
CA PRO A 159 10.57 -9.30 -21.62
C PRO A 159 11.39 -9.79 -20.43
N ALA A 160 12.64 -10.20 -20.68
CA ALA A 160 13.54 -10.67 -19.63
C ALA A 160 13.88 -9.55 -18.62
N GLY A 161 14.09 -8.32 -19.09
CA GLY A 161 14.34 -7.18 -18.21
C GLY A 161 13.13 -6.80 -17.37
N ALA A 162 11.93 -6.88 -17.95
CA ALA A 162 10.70 -6.65 -17.21
C ALA A 162 10.48 -7.72 -16.12
N ALA A 163 10.68 -9.00 -16.46
CA ALA A 163 10.62 -10.09 -15.50
C ALA A 163 11.65 -9.94 -14.38
N ALA A 164 12.89 -9.59 -14.71
CA ALA A 164 13.94 -9.32 -13.72
C ALA A 164 13.59 -8.12 -12.82
N GLY A 165 13.02 -7.06 -13.38
CA GLY A 165 12.55 -5.89 -12.61
C GLY A 165 11.44 -6.24 -11.62
N VAL A 166 10.44 -7.03 -12.06
CA VAL A 166 9.37 -7.53 -11.18
C VAL A 166 9.95 -8.44 -10.08
N ALA A 167 10.83 -9.36 -10.44
CA ALA A 167 11.48 -10.25 -9.47
C ALA A 167 12.29 -9.45 -8.43
N LEU A 168 13.00 -8.41 -8.85
CA LEU A 168 13.79 -7.56 -7.96
C LEU A 168 12.90 -6.71 -7.04
N LEU A 169 11.77 -6.20 -7.55
CA LEU A 169 10.77 -5.51 -6.72
C LEU A 169 10.18 -6.44 -5.64
N VAL A 170 9.80 -7.66 -6.03
CA VAL A 170 9.28 -8.67 -5.10
C VAL A 170 10.36 -9.12 -4.10
N ALA A 171 11.61 -9.30 -4.55
CA ALA A 171 12.70 -9.61 -3.64
C ALA A 171 12.94 -8.46 -2.64
N GLY A 172 12.83 -7.20 -3.10
CA GLY A 172 12.98 -6.01 -2.25
C GLY A 172 11.93 -5.94 -1.15
N THR A 173 10.66 -6.24 -1.45
CA THR A 173 9.59 -6.27 -0.43
C THR A 173 9.84 -7.39 0.60
N PHE A 174 10.28 -8.58 0.18
CA PHE A 174 10.68 -9.66 1.10
C PHE A 174 11.91 -9.28 1.94
N GLY A 175 12.85 -8.52 1.37
CA GLY A 175 14.02 -8.01 2.09
C GLY A 175 13.64 -7.11 3.26
N VAL A 176 12.66 -6.21 3.07
CA VAL A 176 12.13 -5.36 4.15
C VAL A 176 11.50 -6.18 5.27
N VAL A 177 10.70 -7.21 4.92
CA VAL A 177 10.09 -8.12 5.89
C VAL A 177 11.15 -8.88 6.69
N SER A 178 12.20 -9.35 6.01
CA SER A 178 13.28 -10.12 6.64
C SER A 178 14.15 -9.27 7.57
N ALA A 179 14.38 -8.00 7.21
CA ALA A 179 15.12 -7.05 8.05
C ALA A 179 14.38 -6.72 9.35
N ASP A 180 13.05 -6.64 9.31
CA ASP A 180 12.20 -6.38 10.48
C ASP A 180 12.17 -7.60 11.43
N GLY A 181 12.14 -8.83 10.89
CA GLY A 181 12.19 -10.05 11.68
C GLY A 181 13.56 -10.38 12.28
N GLY A 182 14.66 -9.93 11.67
CA GLY A 182 16.03 -10.22 12.09
C GLY A 182 16.51 -9.45 13.32
N GLY A 183 15.84 -8.34 13.69
CA GLY A 183 16.22 -7.50 14.83
C GLY A 183 15.80 -8.04 16.20
N GLY A 184 14.89 -9.02 16.27
CA GLY A 184 14.29 -9.51 17.52
C GLY A 184 15.01 -10.68 18.20
N GLY A 185 16.07 -11.23 17.60
CA GLY A 185 16.74 -12.44 18.11
C GLY A 185 17.74 -12.22 19.26
N GLY A 186 17.89 -11.01 19.79
CA GLY A 186 19.12 -10.61 20.51
C GLY A 186 19.05 -10.23 22.00
N SER A 187 17.92 -9.81 22.59
CA SER A 187 17.98 -9.27 23.98
C SER A 187 16.84 -9.62 24.94
N ASN A 188 15.63 -10.01 24.49
CA ASN A 188 14.52 -10.22 25.44
C ASN A 188 14.58 -11.52 26.26
N GLY A 189 15.45 -12.47 25.91
CA GLY A 189 15.62 -13.71 26.69
C GLY A 189 16.34 -13.48 28.02
N ASP A 190 17.31 -12.58 28.05
CA ASP A 190 18.11 -12.29 29.25
C ASP A 190 17.45 -11.26 30.16
N ASP A 191 16.64 -10.34 29.60
CA ASP A 191 15.91 -9.34 30.38
C ASP A 191 14.69 -9.93 31.11
N ALA A 192 14.03 -10.94 30.52
CA ALA A 192 12.95 -11.67 31.19
C ALA A 192 13.46 -12.52 32.38
N LEU A 193 14.67 -13.09 32.27
CA LEU A 193 15.33 -13.79 33.38
C LEU A 193 15.87 -12.82 34.45
N ARG A 194 16.26 -11.60 34.06
CA ARG A 194 16.63 -10.54 35.01
C ARG A 194 15.44 -9.99 35.78
N GLN A 195 14.30 -9.79 35.13
CA GLN A 195 13.07 -9.31 35.79
C GLN A 195 12.42 -10.36 36.70
N ALA A 196 12.55 -11.65 36.39
CA ALA A 196 12.12 -12.72 37.31
C ALA A 196 13.01 -12.84 38.57
N GLY A 197 14.20 -12.22 38.57
CA GLY A 197 15.16 -12.23 39.68
C GLY A 197 14.99 -11.08 40.68
N GLU A 198 14.41 -9.96 40.27
CA GLU A 198 14.08 -8.85 41.19
C GLU A 198 12.78 -9.16 41.91
N LYS A 199 12.87 -9.98 42.97
CA LYS A 199 11.82 -10.04 43.99
C LYS A 199 11.55 -8.61 44.46
N PRO A 200 10.32 -8.08 44.33
CA PRO A 200 9.99 -6.77 44.87
C PRO A 200 10.22 -6.84 46.38
N GLY A 201 11.25 -6.14 46.84
CA GLY A 201 11.54 -5.95 48.24
C GLY A 201 10.32 -5.34 48.91
N GLU A 202 9.59 -6.21 49.60
CA GLU A 202 8.99 -6.00 50.91
C GLU A 202 9.37 -4.63 51.49
N LYS A 203 8.59 -3.60 51.16
CA LYS A 203 8.64 -2.34 51.89
C LYS A 203 7.95 -2.58 53.23
N GLU A 204 8.76 -3.09 54.16
CA GLU A 204 8.46 -3.14 55.58
C GLU A 204 7.88 -1.81 56.05
N GLY A 205 6.78 -1.91 56.77
CA GLY A 205 6.04 -0.79 57.30
C GLY A 205 6.88 0.12 58.19
N LYS A 206 6.63 1.42 58.06
CA LYS A 206 6.74 2.36 59.16
C LYS A 206 5.42 3.08 59.33
N PHE A 207 4.55 2.45 60.11
CA PHE A 207 3.69 3.16 61.05
C PHE A 207 4.63 3.91 62.01
N TRP A 208 4.57 5.24 62.03
CA TRP A 208 4.44 6.12 63.20
C TRP A 208 4.19 7.53 62.67
#